data_AF-A0A8T9BSJ3-F1
#
_entry.id   AF-A0A8T9BSJ3-F1
#
_cell.length_a   1.000
_cell.length_b   1.000
_cell.length_c   1.000
_cell.angle_alpha   90.00
_cell.angle_beta   90.00
_cell.angle_gamma   90.00
#
_symmetry.space_group_name_H-M   'P 1'
#
loop_
_entity.id
_entity.type
_entity.pdbx_description
1 polymer ?
#
loop_
_entity_poly.entity_id
_entity_poly.type
_entity_poly.pdbx_seq_one_letter_code
_entity_poly.pdbx_strand_id
1 'polypeptide(L)'
;MDDDRADFDNVAWDRSDEAWEESQKLFRRVSTLHKIESFVTQKFGKTATWVTPMRIGGYNNLYRMRIEGSKDDVMIRLPQPSLAQFPGEKTLREAAIASFIAQNTRVPAPRVLFHGLSSPDSEVGPFIIIQHVENRGSMSHALAMPNEKDPSEAHMLNPDVSEDVLESFYGKVAVHLLQLFEPSFARIGSLAQTGEKAFSVAGRPITQNMNNMLQLANIPRATLPPKDRTYGTADEWYIALAEMHIAQLVFQHNDLVTTADDCRNKYVARQLFRKLAKQGRLSTFGFVEDDWSAQSKSQASTLSPAPSGSSSFRLWCDDLRPSNILLNEADDIVAVIDWEFAYIAPTQFSLDPPWWLLLNVPEMWHTNIEDWSHIYDVRLKTWLRAMEKAEESIKMKSKGFTMSIYMRESWETGRFWLNYAARKSWAFDTIFWKYLDKRFFGSRKGDIAKQDLWKTRVHLLSERERSIMESFVERKMEESKERILVDWDDEQVKERLDEVLFEDD
;
A
#
# COMPACT_ATOMS: atom_id res chain seq x y z
N MET A 1 9.88 -16.28 -18.65
CA MET A 1 8.93 -15.20 -18.34
C MET A 1 9.76 -14.06 -17.80
N ASP A 2 9.61 -12.87 -18.34
CA ASP A 2 10.20 -11.69 -17.71
C ASP A 2 9.47 -11.50 -16.38
N ASP A 3 10.19 -11.53 -15.26
CA ASP A 3 9.60 -11.16 -13.98
C ASP A 3 9.37 -9.64 -13.98
N ASP A 4 8.10 -9.23 -13.84
CA ASP A 4 7.71 -7.83 -13.77
C ASP A 4 7.86 -7.27 -12.34
N ARG A 5 8.09 -8.15 -11.35
CA ARG A 5 8.46 -7.80 -9.98
C ARG A 5 9.96 -7.99 -9.79
N ALA A 6 10.61 -7.05 -9.10
CA ALA A 6 11.98 -7.25 -8.64
C ALA A 6 12.04 -8.31 -7.54
N ASP A 7 13.19 -8.97 -7.38
CA ASP A 7 13.37 -9.98 -6.35
C ASP A 7 13.40 -9.39 -4.94
N PHE A 8 12.85 -10.15 -3.99
CA PHE A 8 13.10 -9.94 -2.57
C PHE A 8 14.53 -10.34 -2.23
N ASP A 9 15.01 -9.91 -1.07
CA ASP A 9 16.23 -10.47 -0.51
C ASP A 9 15.91 -11.89 -0.02
N ASN A 10 16.34 -12.92 -0.76
CA ASN A 10 15.93 -14.29 -0.43
C ASN A 10 16.45 -14.73 0.95
N VAL A 11 17.59 -14.20 1.41
CA VAL A 11 18.09 -14.51 2.76
C VAL A 11 17.20 -13.88 3.82
N ALA A 12 16.71 -12.66 3.58
CA ALA A 12 15.75 -12.01 4.48
C ALA A 12 14.38 -12.70 4.45
N TRP A 13 13.95 -13.15 3.27
CA TRP A 13 12.74 -13.94 3.06
C TRP A 13 12.79 -15.24 3.86
N ASP A 14 13.83 -16.05 3.69
CA ASP A 14 13.99 -17.34 4.39
C ASP A 14 13.94 -17.15 5.92
N ARG A 15 14.66 -16.16 6.44
CA ARG A 15 14.62 -15.81 7.88
C ARG A 15 13.21 -15.42 8.34
N SER A 16 12.48 -14.67 7.52
CA SER A 16 11.10 -14.26 7.81
C SER A 16 10.15 -15.46 7.83
N ASP A 17 10.29 -16.38 6.88
CA ASP A 17 9.46 -17.58 6.76
C ASP A 17 9.71 -18.54 7.93
N GLU A 18 10.98 -18.80 8.29
CA GLU A 18 11.34 -19.59 9.47
C GLU A 18 10.72 -19.00 10.75
N ALA A 19 10.90 -17.69 10.97
CA ALA A 19 10.34 -17.00 12.13
C ALA A 19 8.80 -17.01 12.15
N TRP A 20 8.16 -16.99 10.97
CA TRP A 20 6.72 -17.13 10.84
C TRP A 20 6.24 -18.53 11.22
N GLU A 21 6.87 -19.58 10.71
CA GLU A 21 6.52 -20.96 11.05
C GLU A 21 6.63 -21.24 12.56
N GLU A 22 7.70 -20.73 13.19
CA GLU A 22 7.89 -20.82 14.64
C GLU A 22 6.78 -20.10 15.41
N SER A 23 6.46 -18.87 14.98
CA SER A 23 5.39 -18.07 15.59
C SER A 23 4.04 -18.76 15.46
N GLN A 24 3.73 -19.37 14.30
CA GLN A 24 2.49 -20.11 14.09
C GLN A 24 2.33 -21.27 15.07
N LYS A 25 3.42 -22.00 15.36
CA LYS A 25 3.41 -23.07 16.38
C LYS A 25 3.11 -22.52 17.77
N LEU A 26 3.61 -21.33 18.12
CA LEU A 26 3.37 -20.68 19.41
C LEU A 26 1.91 -20.22 19.60
N PHE A 27 1.33 -19.60 18.57
CA PHE A 27 -0.03 -19.03 18.63
C PHE A 27 -1.15 -20.08 18.62
N ARG A 28 -0.83 -21.32 18.26
CA ARG A 28 -1.74 -22.47 18.33
C ARG A 28 -1.65 -23.25 19.64
N ARG A 29 -0.71 -22.90 20.55
CA ARG A 29 -0.58 -23.61 21.84
C ARG A 29 -1.80 -23.33 22.72
N VAL A 30 -2.28 -24.37 23.40
CA VAL A 30 -3.38 -24.29 24.38
C VAL A 30 -3.11 -23.24 25.45
N SER A 31 -1.86 -23.12 25.92
CA SER A 31 -1.48 -22.09 26.89
C SER A 31 -1.66 -20.66 26.37
N THR A 32 -1.32 -20.41 25.10
CA THR A 32 -1.54 -19.11 24.45
C THR A 32 -3.04 -18.82 24.33
N LEU A 33 -3.83 -19.81 23.91
CA LEU A 33 -5.29 -19.66 23.80
C LEU A 33 -5.94 -19.32 25.15
N HIS A 34 -5.60 -20.05 26.22
CA HIS A 34 -6.08 -19.76 27.58
C HIS A 34 -5.67 -18.37 28.07
N LYS A 35 -4.47 -17.88 27.71
CA LYS A 35 -4.05 -16.52 28.01
C LYS A 35 -4.93 -15.49 27.31
N ILE A 36 -5.24 -15.70 26.04
CA ILE A 36 -6.11 -14.80 25.26
C ILE A 36 -7.55 -14.82 25.83
N GLU A 37 -8.09 -16.00 26.14
CA GLU A 37 -9.41 -16.13 26.79
C GLU A 37 -9.46 -15.42 28.15
N SER A 38 -8.44 -15.61 28.99
CA SER A 38 -8.33 -14.93 30.29
C SER A 38 -8.27 -13.41 30.12
N PHE A 39 -7.49 -12.93 29.15
CA PHE A 39 -7.38 -11.52 28.85
C PHE A 39 -8.71 -10.91 28.40
N VAL A 40 -9.41 -11.58 27.46
CA VAL A 40 -10.72 -11.11 26.99
C VAL A 40 -11.74 -11.19 28.14
N THR A 41 -11.70 -12.24 28.97
CA THR A 41 -12.55 -12.36 30.16
C THR A 41 -12.38 -11.16 31.09
N GLN A 42 -11.14 -10.75 31.35
CA GLN A 42 -10.84 -9.58 32.18
C GLN A 42 -11.39 -8.28 31.57
N LYS A 43 -11.27 -8.08 30.25
CA LYS A 43 -11.77 -6.87 29.57
C LYS A 43 -13.30 -6.74 29.62
N PHE A 44 -14.02 -7.85 29.54
CA PHE A 44 -15.48 -7.85 29.53
C PHE A 44 -16.11 -8.11 30.91
N GLY A 45 -15.33 -8.55 31.90
CA GLY A 45 -15.83 -8.95 33.22
C GLY A 45 -16.75 -10.17 33.19
N LYS A 46 -16.68 -10.97 32.12
CA LYS A 46 -17.51 -12.15 31.86
C LYS A 46 -16.68 -13.21 31.15
N THR A 47 -16.99 -14.48 31.37
CA THR A 47 -16.26 -15.61 30.77
C THR A 47 -16.21 -15.47 29.26
N ALA A 48 -15.01 -15.52 28.70
CA ALA A 48 -14.77 -15.55 27.25
C ALA A 48 -14.24 -16.93 26.85
N THR A 49 -14.82 -17.52 25.79
CA THR A 49 -14.41 -18.82 25.26
C THR A 49 -14.09 -18.71 23.78
N TRP A 50 -12.96 -19.26 23.36
CA TRP A 50 -12.53 -19.26 21.98
C TRP A 50 -13.42 -20.16 21.11
N VAL A 51 -13.77 -19.64 19.94
CA VAL A 51 -14.52 -20.33 18.90
C VAL A 51 -13.56 -20.66 17.75
N THR A 52 -13.32 -21.95 17.55
CA THR A 52 -12.48 -22.49 16.47
C THR A 52 -13.14 -22.28 15.08
N PRO A 53 -12.35 -22.09 14.01
CA PRO A 53 -10.89 -22.01 13.95
C PRO A 53 -10.33 -20.60 14.20
N MET A 54 -9.05 -20.56 14.56
CA MET A 54 -8.23 -19.35 14.48
C MET A 54 -8.03 -19.01 13.00
N ARG A 55 -8.20 -17.74 12.63
CA ARG A 55 -7.87 -17.28 11.28
C ARG A 55 -6.50 -16.62 11.31
N ILE A 56 -5.63 -17.04 10.40
CA ILE A 56 -4.29 -16.47 10.22
C ILE A 56 -4.41 -15.52 9.03
N GLY A 57 -4.26 -14.22 9.28
CA GLY A 57 -4.14 -13.22 8.24
C GLY A 57 -2.68 -12.96 7.87
N GLY A 58 -2.46 -12.05 6.93
CA GLY A 58 -1.11 -11.65 6.50
C GLY A 58 -0.28 -11.06 7.64
N TYR A 59 -0.82 -10.11 8.40
CA TYR A 59 -0.08 -9.44 9.48
C TYR A 59 -0.71 -9.59 10.87
N ASN A 60 -1.81 -10.32 11.00
CA ASN A 60 -2.53 -10.50 12.27
C ASN A 60 -3.02 -11.94 12.43
N ASN A 61 -3.02 -12.44 13.68
CA ASN A 61 -3.77 -13.62 14.08
C ASN A 61 -5.13 -13.18 14.66
N LEU A 62 -6.20 -13.84 14.24
CA LEU A 62 -7.57 -13.49 14.60
C LEU A 62 -8.25 -14.65 15.35
N TYR A 63 -8.80 -14.33 16.52
CA TYR A 63 -9.51 -15.27 17.37
C TYR A 63 -10.94 -14.78 17.61
N ARG A 64 -11.92 -15.61 17.26
CA ARG A 64 -13.33 -15.37 17.60
C ARG A 64 -13.56 -15.80 19.05
N MET A 65 -14.11 -14.90 19.85
CA MET A 65 -14.39 -15.11 21.26
C MET A 65 -15.88 -14.97 21.54
N ARG A 66 -16.46 -15.98 22.17
CA ARG A 66 -17.81 -15.95 22.71
C ARG A 66 -17.80 -15.41 24.12
N ILE A 67 -18.57 -14.37 24.38
CA ILE A 67 -18.69 -13.77 25.70
C ILE A 67 -19.99 -14.29 26.36
N GLU A 68 -19.86 -14.81 27.58
CA GLU A 68 -20.98 -15.35 28.34
C GLU A 68 -22.11 -14.31 28.49
N GLY A 69 -23.34 -14.72 28.15
CA GLY A 69 -24.53 -13.86 28.20
C GLY A 69 -24.53 -12.69 27.19
N SER A 70 -23.57 -12.64 26.26
CA SER A 70 -23.64 -11.76 25.08
C SER A 70 -24.35 -12.49 23.93
N LYS A 71 -25.12 -11.75 23.13
CA LYS A 71 -25.68 -12.28 21.88
C LYS A 71 -24.64 -12.34 20.77
N ASP A 72 -23.69 -11.40 20.79
CA ASP A 72 -22.70 -11.22 19.75
C ASP A 72 -21.33 -11.68 20.24
N ASP A 73 -20.61 -12.38 19.37
CA ASP A 73 -19.20 -12.73 19.57
C ASP A 73 -18.31 -11.51 19.26
N VAL A 74 -17.04 -11.57 19.67
CA VAL A 74 -16.03 -10.54 19.38
C VAL A 74 -14.82 -11.17 18.69
N MET A 75 -14.07 -10.35 17.95
CA MET A 75 -12.81 -10.77 17.35
C MET A 75 -11.66 -10.06 18.06
N ILE A 76 -10.70 -10.81 18.58
CA ILE A 76 -9.41 -10.25 19.01
C ILE A 76 -8.37 -10.47 17.91
N ARG A 77 -7.73 -9.37 17.50
CA ARG A 77 -6.67 -9.28 16.49
C ARG A 77 -5.35 -9.01 17.21
N LEU A 78 -4.37 -9.87 17.00
CA LEU A 78 -3.01 -9.74 17.53
C LEU A 78 -2.03 -9.65 16.36
N PRO A 79 -1.14 -8.63 16.31
CA PRO A 79 -0.12 -8.55 15.28
C PRO A 79 0.77 -9.79 15.27
N GLN A 80 1.06 -10.29 14.08
CA GLN A 80 1.97 -11.40 13.90
C GLN A 80 3.40 -10.89 14.14
N PRO A 81 4.17 -11.44 15.10
CA PRO A 81 5.47 -10.86 15.52
C PRO A 81 6.59 -10.86 14.46
N SER A 82 6.63 -11.85 13.56
CA SER A 82 7.66 -11.96 12.51
C SER A 82 7.34 -11.15 11.24
N LEU A 83 6.06 -10.84 11.00
CA LEU A 83 5.57 -10.16 9.80
C LEU A 83 5.24 -8.68 10.06
N ALA A 84 4.69 -8.35 11.23
CA ALA A 84 4.37 -6.96 11.59
C ALA A 84 5.61 -6.25 12.14
N GLN A 85 6.25 -5.42 11.32
CA GLN A 85 7.47 -4.69 11.68
C GLN A 85 7.21 -3.44 12.54
N PHE A 86 5.94 -3.04 12.70
CA PHE A 86 5.53 -1.92 13.56
C PHE A 86 4.34 -2.30 14.44
N PRO A 87 4.42 -3.36 15.26
CA PRO A 87 3.24 -3.97 15.85
C PRO A 87 2.47 -2.99 16.75
N GLY A 88 3.17 -2.16 17.52
CA GLY A 88 2.54 -1.13 18.35
C GLY A 88 1.96 0.05 17.56
N GLU A 89 2.75 0.64 16.64
CA GLU A 89 2.27 1.79 15.85
C GLU A 89 1.08 1.38 14.99
N LYS A 90 1.23 0.31 14.19
CA LYS A 90 0.18 -0.24 13.32
C LYS A 90 -1.12 -0.49 14.08
N THR A 91 -1.06 -1.17 15.22
CA THR A 91 -2.24 -1.48 16.05
C THR A 91 -2.99 -0.22 16.46
N LEU A 92 -2.28 0.78 16.98
CA LEU A 92 -2.90 2.03 17.42
C LEU A 92 -3.47 2.84 16.26
N ARG A 93 -2.78 2.84 15.10
CA ARG A 93 -3.24 3.57 13.90
C ARG A 93 -4.47 2.91 13.28
N GLU A 94 -4.47 1.58 13.15
CA GLU A 94 -5.59 0.79 12.66
C GLU A 94 -6.83 1.01 13.53
N ALA A 95 -6.69 0.94 14.86
CA ALA A 95 -7.79 1.19 15.79
C ALA A 95 -8.34 2.63 15.69
N ALA A 96 -7.46 3.63 15.55
CA ALA A 96 -7.86 5.01 15.39
C ALA A 96 -8.63 5.25 14.07
N ILE A 97 -8.16 4.66 12.96
CA ILE A 97 -8.82 4.78 11.65
C ILE A 97 -10.16 4.05 11.64
N ALA A 98 -10.21 2.80 12.14
CA ALA A 98 -11.46 2.05 12.23
C ALA A 98 -12.51 2.81 13.07
N SER A 99 -12.08 3.39 14.20
CA SER A 99 -12.94 4.22 15.04
C SER A 99 -13.38 5.50 14.33
N PHE A 100 -12.47 6.17 13.62
CA PHE A 100 -12.79 7.36 12.85
C PHE A 100 -13.84 7.07 11.77
N ILE A 101 -13.66 6.01 10.99
CA ILE A 101 -14.56 5.62 9.91
C ILE A 101 -15.95 5.30 10.45
N ALA A 102 -16.03 4.50 11.52
CA ALA A 102 -17.29 4.14 12.16
C ALA A 102 -18.05 5.35 12.74
N GLN A 103 -17.33 6.41 13.16
CA GLN A 103 -17.92 7.60 13.77
C GLN A 103 -18.25 8.72 12.78
N ASN A 104 -17.50 8.82 11.67
CA ASN A 104 -17.51 10.00 10.79
C ASN A 104 -17.97 9.69 9.36
N THR A 105 -18.25 8.43 9.03
CA THR A 105 -18.74 8.02 7.71
C THR A 105 -19.95 7.09 7.85
N ARG A 106 -20.58 6.71 6.73
CA ARG A 106 -21.61 5.65 6.72
C ARG A 106 -21.05 4.34 6.15
N VAL A 107 -19.73 4.23 6.04
CA VAL A 107 -19.07 2.98 5.65
C VAL A 107 -19.27 2.01 6.81
N PRO A 108 -19.83 0.82 6.55
CA PRO A 108 -20.02 -0.16 7.61
C PRO A 108 -18.64 -0.64 8.04
N ALA A 109 -18.26 -0.40 9.29
CA ALA A 109 -17.00 -0.86 9.87
C ALA A 109 -17.29 -1.51 11.23
N PRO A 110 -16.64 -2.63 11.58
CA PRO A 110 -16.80 -3.24 12.89
C PRO A 110 -16.43 -2.24 14.00
N ARG A 111 -17.26 -2.18 15.04
CA ARG A 111 -16.97 -1.32 16.18
C ARG A 111 -15.71 -1.80 16.90
N VAL A 112 -14.75 -0.90 17.09
CA VAL A 112 -13.61 -1.11 17.99
C VAL A 112 -14.11 -1.04 19.43
N LEU A 113 -13.98 -2.14 20.16
CA LEU A 113 -14.44 -2.26 21.55
C LEU A 113 -13.30 -1.95 22.52
N PHE A 114 -12.13 -2.52 22.25
CA PHE A 114 -10.92 -2.30 23.02
C PHE A 114 -9.72 -2.30 22.09
N HIS A 115 -8.69 -1.53 22.40
CA HIS A 115 -7.38 -1.67 21.77
C HIS A 115 -6.31 -1.23 22.77
N GLY A 116 -5.06 -1.64 22.54
CA GLY A 116 -3.99 -1.27 23.43
C GLY A 116 -2.65 -1.85 23.03
N LEU A 117 -1.62 -1.44 23.77
CA LEU A 117 -0.29 -2.01 23.70
C LEU A 117 -0.08 -3.02 24.84
N SER A 118 1.04 -3.74 24.77
CA SER A 118 1.52 -4.53 25.90
C SER A 118 1.67 -3.65 27.14
N SER A 119 1.20 -4.15 28.27
CA SER A 119 1.34 -3.52 29.59
C SER A 119 1.54 -4.63 30.63
N PRO A 120 1.96 -4.32 31.87
CA PRO A 120 2.05 -5.32 32.93
C PRO A 120 0.74 -6.11 33.14
N ASP A 121 -0.40 -5.51 32.80
CA ASP A 121 -1.74 -6.11 32.89
C ASP A 121 -2.23 -6.78 31.58
N SER A 122 -1.42 -6.78 30.52
CA SER A 122 -1.77 -7.29 29.18
C SER A 122 -0.61 -8.10 28.58
N GLU A 123 -0.51 -9.36 28.97
CA GLU A 123 0.54 -10.29 28.50
C GLU A 123 0.42 -10.69 27.01
N VAL A 124 -0.65 -10.28 26.32
CA VAL A 124 -0.92 -10.69 24.92
C VAL A 124 -0.26 -9.79 23.86
N GLY A 125 0.47 -8.74 24.28
CA GLY A 125 1.08 -7.77 23.38
C GLY A 125 0.08 -6.71 22.86
N PRO A 126 0.41 -5.98 21.78
CA PRO A 126 -0.53 -5.10 21.10
C PRO A 126 -1.77 -5.85 20.60
N PHE A 127 -2.95 -5.25 20.71
CA PHE A 127 -4.20 -5.92 20.35
C PHE A 127 -5.29 -4.94 19.90
N ILE A 128 -6.25 -5.46 19.13
CA ILE A 128 -7.54 -4.82 18.85
C ILE A 128 -8.65 -5.84 19.09
N ILE A 129 -9.62 -5.52 19.93
CA ILE A 129 -10.87 -6.27 20.08
C ILE A 129 -11.97 -5.50 19.35
N ILE A 130 -12.56 -6.13 18.35
CA ILE A 130 -13.63 -5.56 17.53
C ILE A 130 -14.88 -6.43 17.59
N GLN A 131 -16.02 -5.85 17.23
CA GLN A 131 -17.26 -6.60 17.00
C GLN A 131 -17.07 -7.68 15.94
N HIS A 132 -17.59 -8.90 16.17
CA HIS A 132 -17.77 -9.88 15.10
C HIS A 132 -18.97 -9.50 14.24
N VAL A 133 -18.78 -9.44 12.92
CA VAL A 133 -19.85 -9.17 11.96
C VAL A 133 -20.19 -10.48 11.24
N GLU A 134 -21.42 -10.96 11.41
CA GLU A 134 -21.89 -12.13 10.66
C GLU A 134 -21.91 -11.83 9.16
N ASN A 135 -21.37 -12.76 8.36
CA ASN A 135 -21.14 -12.59 6.93
C ASN A 135 -21.06 -13.96 6.24
N ARG A 136 -21.30 -13.99 4.93
CA ARG A 136 -21.17 -15.20 4.09
C ARG A 136 -19.79 -15.38 3.47
N GLY A 137 -18.88 -14.41 3.64
CA GLY A 137 -17.56 -14.38 3.03
C GLY A 137 -17.16 -13.00 2.51
N SER A 138 -15.96 -12.94 1.90
CA SER A 138 -15.44 -11.71 1.30
C SER A 138 -15.93 -11.53 -0.14
N MET A 139 -15.99 -10.28 -0.58
CA MET A 139 -16.32 -9.92 -1.96
C MET A 139 -15.32 -10.49 -2.96
N SER A 140 -14.04 -10.59 -2.60
CA SER A 140 -13.06 -11.24 -3.47
C SER A 140 -13.42 -12.69 -3.75
N HIS A 141 -13.92 -13.44 -2.75
CA HIS A 141 -14.31 -14.84 -2.96
C HIS A 141 -15.56 -14.95 -3.83
N ALA A 142 -16.51 -14.00 -3.69
CA ALA A 142 -17.70 -13.96 -4.53
C ALA A 142 -17.40 -13.63 -6.02
N LEU A 143 -16.30 -12.92 -6.29
CA LEU A 143 -15.87 -12.51 -7.63
C LEU A 143 -14.76 -13.37 -8.24
N ALA A 144 -14.15 -14.26 -7.45
CA ALA A 144 -13.01 -15.06 -7.88
C ALA A 144 -13.41 -16.14 -8.90
N MET A 145 -12.42 -16.59 -9.68
CA MET A 145 -12.52 -17.77 -10.54
C MET A 145 -13.04 -19.00 -9.77
N PRO A 146 -14.01 -19.76 -10.31
CA PRO A 146 -14.41 -21.03 -9.72
C PRO A 146 -13.23 -22.02 -9.67
N ASN A 147 -13.09 -22.77 -8.57
CA ASN A 147 -12.07 -23.82 -8.37
C ASN A 147 -10.61 -23.35 -8.25
N GLU A 148 -10.34 -22.23 -7.59
CA GLU A 148 -9.00 -21.99 -7.04
C GLU A 148 -8.63 -23.19 -6.14
N LYS A 149 -7.71 -24.02 -6.64
CA LYS A 149 -7.34 -25.30 -6.02
C LYS A 149 -6.50 -25.10 -4.77
N ASP A 150 -5.88 -23.93 -4.63
CA ASP A 150 -5.05 -23.55 -3.51
C ASP A 150 -5.61 -22.28 -2.85
N PRO A 151 -6.10 -22.35 -1.60
CA PRO A 151 -6.54 -21.17 -0.84
C PRO A 151 -5.45 -20.12 -0.59
N SER A 152 -4.17 -20.43 -0.88
CA SER A 152 -3.03 -19.52 -0.73
C SER A 152 -2.69 -18.73 -1.99
N GLU A 153 -3.23 -19.09 -3.16
CA GLU A 153 -3.02 -18.32 -4.39
C GLU A 153 -3.83 -17.01 -4.37
N ALA A 154 -3.26 -15.95 -4.95
CA ALA A 154 -3.94 -14.67 -5.06
C ALA A 154 -5.18 -14.81 -5.96
N HIS A 155 -6.34 -14.44 -5.43
CA HIS A 155 -7.58 -14.52 -6.19
C HIS A 155 -7.47 -13.80 -7.54
N MET A 156 -8.02 -14.40 -8.59
CA MET A 156 -8.18 -13.74 -9.89
C MET A 156 -9.66 -13.49 -10.19
N LEU A 157 -9.98 -12.32 -10.73
CA LEU A 157 -11.34 -12.01 -11.17
C LEU A 157 -11.81 -13.08 -12.17
N ASN A 158 -12.98 -13.67 -11.93
CA ASN A 158 -13.62 -14.58 -12.86
C ASN A 158 -13.81 -13.88 -14.23
N PRO A 159 -13.15 -14.33 -15.31
CA PRO A 159 -13.27 -13.71 -16.63
C PRO A 159 -14.70 -13.79 -17.18
N ASP A 160 -15.45 -14.82 -16.75
CA ASP A 160 -16.84 -15.09 -17.16
C ASP A 160 -17.87 -14.38 -16.26
N VAL A 161 -17.44 -13.56 -15.29
CA VAL A 161 -18.38 -12.74 -14.52
C VAL A 161 -19.14 -11.81 -15.47
N SER A 162 -20.47 -11.89 -15.44
CA SER A 162 -21.29 -11.01 -16.27
C SER A 162 -21.07 -9.55 -15.89
N GLU A 163 -21.10 -8.64 -16.88
CA GLU A 163 -20.90 -7.22 -16.62
C GLU A 163 -21.90 -6.65 -15.61
N ASP A 164 -23.17 -7.07 -15.65
CA ASP A 164 -24.21 -6.56 -14.75
C ASP A 164 -23.93 -6.92 -13.27
N VAL A 165 -23.48 -8.15 -13.01
CA VAL A 165 -23.09 -8.59 -11.67
C VAL A 165 -21.86 -7.81 -11.18
N LEU A 166 -20.85 -7.67 -12.03
CA LEU A 166 -19.64 -6.95 -11.69
C LEU A 166 -19.92 -5.46 -11.42
N GLU A 167 -20.73 -4.82 -12.27
CA GLU A 167 -21.13 -3.42 -12.13
C GLU A 167 -21.95 -3.20 -10.85
N SER A 168 -22.83 -4.14 -10.50
CA SER A 168 -23.59 -4.11 -9.23
C SER A 168 -22.66 -4.10 -8.02
N PHE A 169 -21.70 -5.03 -7.96
CA PHE A 169 -20.71 -5.09 -6.89
C PHE A 169 -19.84 -3.83 -6.83
N TYR A 170 -19.33 -3.38 -7.97
CA TYR A 170 -18.56 -2.15 -8.07
C TYR A 170 -19.36 -0.93 -7.62
N GLY A 171 -20.65 -0.84 -7.96
CA GLY A 171 -21.53 0.25 -7.54
C GLY A 171 -21.67 0.32 -6.02
N LYS A 172 -21.83 -0.83 -5.34
CA LYS A 172 -21.86 -0.90 -3.88
C LYS A 172 -20.55 -0.40 -3.26
N VAL A 173 -19.39 -0.76 -3.82
CA VAL A 173 -18.09 -0.29 -3.32
C VAL A 173 -17.87 1.20 -3.62
N ALA A 174 -18.23 1.66 -4.81
CA ALA A 174 -18.13 3.06 -5.24
C ALA A 174 -18.84 4.01 -4.26
N VAL A 175 -20.03 3.63 -3.79
CA VAL A 175 -20.77 4.38 -2.77
C VAL A 175 -19.97 4.57 -1.47
N HIS A 176 -19.25 3.53 -1.02
CA HIS A 176 -18.42 3.61 0.17
C HIS A 176 -17.11 4.38 -0.08
N LEU A 177 -16.48 4.24 -1.24
CA LEU A 177 -15.30 5.04 -1.61
C LEU A 177 -15.61 6.53 -1.63
N LEU A 178 -16.78 6.93 -2.16
CA LEU A 178 -17.23 8.33 -2.13
C LEU A 178 -17.32 8.87 -0.70
N GLN A 179 -17.76 8.05 0.25
CA GLN A 179 -17.85 8.42 1.67
C GLN A 179 -16.48 8.46 2.35
N LEU A 180 -15.57 7.53 2.03
CA LEU A 180 -14.18 7.56 2.52
C LEU A 180 -13.41 8.78 1.99
N PHE A 181 -13.79 9.28 0.82
CA PHE A 181 -13.18 10.45 0.21
C PHE A 181 -13.66 11.77 0.84
N GLU A 182 -14.81 11.83 1.52
CA GLU A 182 -15.33 13.10 2.05
C GLU A 182 -14.43 13.76 3.09
N PRO A 183 -13.92 13.04 4.11
CA PRO A 183 -13.05 13.63 5.11
C PRO A 183 -11.80 14.24 4.48
N SER A 184 -11.47 15.45 4.92
CA SER A 184 -10.30 16.20 4.46
C SER A 184 -9.44 16.58 5.65
N PHE A 185 -8.13 16.43 5.51
CA PHE A 185 -7.17 16.66 6.57
C PHE A 185 -6.12 17.69 6.16
N ALA A 186 -5.52 18.37 7.14
CA ALA A 186 -4.56 19.44 6.90
C ALA A 186 -3.12 18.93 6.67
N ARG A 187 -2.81 17.70 7.04
CA ARG A 187 -1.46 17.11 6.92
C ARG A 187 -1.54 15.64 6.51
N ILE A 188 -0.48 15.15 5.87
CA ILE A 188 -0.26 13.72 5.57
C ILE A 188 0.39 13.06 6.79
N GLY A 189 -0.08 11.87 7.13
CA GLY A 189 0.40 11.12 8.28
C GLY A 189 -0.62 10.10 8.79
N SER A 190 -0.28 9.44 9.88
CA SER A 190 -1.19 8.50 10.55
C SER A 190 -2.12 9.20 11.52
N LEU A 191 -3.37 8.74 11.55
CA LEU A 191 -4.37 9.23 12.48
C LEU A 191 -4.08 8.75 13.92
N ALA A 192 -4.32 9.61 14.88
CA ALA A 192 -4.27 9.33 16.30
C ALA A 192 -5.62 9.70 16.90
N GLN A 193 -6.13 8.86 17.80
CA GLN A 193 -7.28 9.21 18.61
C GLN A 193 -6.79 9.98 19.84
N THR A 194 -7.22 11.23 19.99
CA THR A 194 -6.82 12.13 21.09
C THR A 194 -7.92 12.27 22.17
N GLY A 195 -9.09 11.67 21.92
CA GLY A 195 -10.23 11.59 22.81
C GLY A 195 -11.32 10.73 22.18
N GLU A 196 -12.43 10.47 22.87
CA GLU A 196 -13.46 9.51 22.38
C GLU A 196 -13.95 9.80 20.95
N LYS A 197 -14.09 11.07 20.58
CA LYS A 197 -14.51 11.52 19.24
C LYS A 197 -13.56 12.54 18.60
N ALA A 198 -12.33 12.61 19.09
CA ALA A 198 -11.34 13.57 18.62
C ALA A 198 -10.17 12.83 17.96
N PHE A 199 -9.85 13.23 16.74
CA PHE A 199 -8.80 12.62 15.93
C PHE A 199 -7.86 13.69 15.37
N SER A 200 -6.57 13.39 15.34
CA SER A 200 -5.55 14.27 14.77
C SER A 200 -4.52 13.47 13.98
N VAL A 201 -3.86 14.11 13.02
CA VAL A 201 -2.74 13.51 12.28
C VAL A 201 -1.47 13.77 13.09
N ALA A 202 -0.88 12.72 13.68
CA ALA A 202 0.14 12.86 14.72
C ALA A 202 1.27 11.81 14.64
N GLY A 203 1.68 11.45 13.43
CA GLY A 203 2.86 10.61 13.21
C GLY A 203 3.02 10.21 11.75
N ARG A 204 4.12 9.54 11.44
CA ARG A 204 4.43 9.13 10.07
C ARG A 204 3.35 8.21 9.50
N PRO A 205 3.11 8.24 8.19
CA PRO A 205 2.42 7.13 7.53
C PRO A 205 3.08 5.79 7.89
N ILE A 206 2.29 4.77 8.17
CA ILE A 206 2.76 3.39 8.29
C ILE A 206 2.26 2.66 7.06
N THR A 207 3.07 2.62 6.00
CA THR A 207 2.67 2.01 4.72
C THR A 207 2.99 0.52 4.70
N GLN A 208 2.30 -0.23 3.83
CA GLN A 208 2.63 -1.63 3.60
C GLN A 208 4.05 -1.78 3.04
N ASN A 209 4.47 -0.84 2.18
CA ASN A 209 5.81 -0.84 1.59
C ASN A 209 6.91 -0.68 2.65
N MET A 210 6.73 0.21 3.64
CA MET A 210 7.66 0.35 4.77
C MET A 210 7.80 -0.94 5.56
N ASN A 211 6.70 -1.65 5.82
CA ASN A 211 6.75 -2.94 6.51
C ASN A 211 7.54 -3.96 5.66
N ASN A 212 7.19 -4.06 4.38
CA ASN A 212 7.81 -5.02 3.47
C ASN A 212 9.30 -4.73 3.28
N MET A 213 9.73 -3.48 3.21
CA MET A 213 11.16 -3.17 3.04
C MET A 213 12.00 -3.61 4.25
N LEU A 214 11.48 -3.45 5.48
CA LEU A 214 12.17 -3.97 6.67
C LEU A 214 12.20 -5.50 6.67
N GLN A 215 11.09 -6.13 6.30
CA GLN A 215 10.92 -7.58 6.37
C GLN A 215 11.66 -8.32 5.24
N LEU A 216 11.44 -7.90 4.00
CA LEU A 216 11.79 -8.61 2.76
C LEU A 216 13.01 -8.04 2.04
N ALA A 217 13.48 -6.86 2.43
CA ALA A 217 14.73 -6.27 1.93
C ALA A 217 15.78 -6.03 3.01
N ASN A 218 15.47 -6.37 4.27
CA ASN A 218 16.33 -6.16 5.44
C ASN A 218 16.91 -4.73 5.53
N ILE A 219 16.16 -3.71 5.09
CA ILE A 219 16.68 -2.34 5.16
C ILE A 219 16.71 -1.87 6.62
N PRO A 220 17.66 -1.01 7.02
CA PRO A 220 17.74 -0.48 8.38
C PRO A 220 16.55 0.43 8.71
N ARG A 221 16.04 0.35 9.94
CA ARG A 221 14.89 1.18 10.40
C ARG A 221 15.16 2.68 10.33
N ALA A 222 16.42 3.09 10.49
CA ALA A 222 16.85 4.49 10.43
C ALA A 222 16.66 5.13 9.04
N THR A 223 16.51 4.32 7.98
CA THR A 223 16.18 4.80 6.62
C THR A 223 14.75 5.33 6.49
N LEU A 224 13.87 4.95 7.41
CA LEU A 224 12.46 5.30 7.36
C LEU A 224 12.19 6.64 8.04
N PRO A 225 11.15 7.39 7.62
CA PRO A 225 10.79 8.66 8.25
C PRO A 225 10.67 8.55 9.78
N PRO A 226 11.08 9.56 10.57
CA PRO A 226 10.94 9.55 12.02
C PRO A 226 9.49 9.35 12.48
N LYS A 227 9.29 8.73 13.65
CA LYS A 227 7.97 8.31 14.15
C LYS A 227 6.94 9.44 14.24
N ASP A 228 7.38 10.63 14.64
CA ASP A 228 6.60 11.85 14.82
C ASP A 228 6.46 12.69 13.54
N ARG A 229 7.13 12.29 12.44
CA ARG A 229 7.10 13.03 11.17
C ARG A 229 5.70 13.07 10.58
N THR A 230 5.26 14.25 10.17
CA THR A 230 4.08 14.45 9.31
C THR A 230 4.45 15.38 8.18
N TYR A 231 3.69 15.38 7.09
CA TYR A 231 4.01 16.19 5.92
C TYR A 231 2.94 17.26 5.67
N GLY A 232 3.40 18.46 5.35
CA GLY A 232 2.56 19.61 5.04
C GLY A 232 2.13 19.66 3.59
N THR A 233 2.89 19.02 2.68
CA THR A 233 2.57 18.99 1.25
C THR A 233 2.62 17.60 0.63
N ALA A 234 1.95 17.42 -0.51
CA ALA A 234 2.04 16.22 -1.32
C ALA A 234 3.49 16.01 -1.82
N ASP A 235 4.18 17.08 -2.22
CA ASP A 235 5.57 17.01 -2.70
C ASP A 235 6.53 16.48 -1.64
N GLU A 236 6.40 16.94 -0.39
CA GLU A 236 7.20 16.41 0.72
C GLU A 236 7.02 14.90 0.90
N TRP A 237 5.81 14.39 0.66
CA TRP A 237 5.56 12.94 0.73
C TRP A 237 6.09 12.19 -0.49
N TYR A 238 5.96 12.73 -1.71
CA TYR A 238 6.58 12.14 -2.90
C TYR A 238 8.11 12.08 -2.78
N ILE A 239 8.75 13.09 -2.17
CA ILE A 239 10.19 13.06 -1.87
C ILE A 239 10.51 11.91 -0.92
N ALA A 240 9.77 11.76 0.18
CA ALA A 240 9.99 10.66 1.12
C ALA A 240 9.80 9.28 0.47
N LEU A 241 8.81 9.13 -0.42
CA LEU A 241 8.60 7.90 -1.19
C LEU A 241 9.79 7.61 -2.13
N ALA A 242 10.28 8.62 -2.86
CA ALA A 242 11.43 8.49 -3.74
C ALA A 242 12.72 8.13 -3.00
N GLU A 243 12.94 8.74 -1.84
CA GLU A 243 14.11 8.45 -0.99
C GLU A 243 14.05 7.05 -0.39
N MET A 244 12.86 6.55 -0.02
CA MET A 244 12.68 5.16 0.38
C MET A 244 12.99 4.16 -0.75
N HIS A 245 12.66 4.49 -2.01
CA HIS A 245 13.08 3.64 -3.15
C HIS A 245 14.60 3.59 -3.30
N ILE A 246 15.30 4.72 -3.09
CA ILE A 246 16.76 4.76 -3.09
C ILE A 246 17.32 3.96 -1.91
N ALA A 247 16.75 4.11 -0.72
CA ALA A 247 17.16 3.35 0.47
C ALA A 247 17.06 1.83 0.22
N GLN A 248 15.99 1.36 -0.43
CA GLN A 248 15.92 -0.05 -0.84
C GLN A 248 17.08 -0.44 -1.76
N LEU A 249 17.38 0.35 -2.80
CA LEU A 249 18.47 0.05 -3.72
C LEU A 249 19.84 0.03 -3.02
N VAL A 250 20.04 0.92 -2.04
CA VAL A 250 21.26 0.98 -1.24
C VAL A 250 21.39 -0.26 -0.36
N PHE A 251 20.37 -0.55 0.44
CA PHE A 251 20.49 -1.48 1.58
C PHE A 251 19.96 -2.89 1.34
N GLN A 252 19.13 -3.14 0.32
CA GLN A 252 18.81 -4.51 -0.06
C GLN A 252 20.10 -5.14 -0.61
N HIS A 253 20.66 -6.06 0.17
CA HIS A 253 21.99 -6.60 -0.10
C HIS A 253 21.92 -7.65 -1.21
N ASN A 254 20.95 -8.57 -1.09
CA ASN A 254 20.83 -9.70 -1.98
C ASN A 254 19.76 -9.47 -3.06
N ASP A 255 20.01 -10.06 -4.23
CA ASP A 255 19.04 -10.38 -5.29
C ASP A 255 18.36 -9.18 -6.00
N LEU A 256 18.40 -7.96 -5.45
CA LEU A 256 17.78 -6.80 -6.08
C LEU A 256 18.41 -6.45 -7.43
N VAL A 257 19.70 -6.72 -7.59
CA VAL A 257 20.48 -6.33 -8.78
C VAL A 257 21.17 -7.56 -9.35
N THR A 258 20.99 -7.77 -10.66
CA THR A 258 21.53 -8.97 -11.35
C THR A 258 22.80 -8.70 -12.13
N THR A 259 22.96 -7.48 -12.66
CA THR A 259 24.12 -7.07 -13.47
C THR A 259 24.45 -5.60 -13.22
N ALA A 260 25.65 -5.18 -13.62
CA ALA A 260 26.04 -3.77 -13.53
C ALA A 260 25.09 -2.83 -14.30
N ASP A 261 24.59 -3.26 -15.46
CA ASP A 261 23.65 -2.47 -16.26
C ASP A 261 22.24 -2.46 -15.69
N ASP A 262 21.80 -3.55 -15.07
CA ASP A 262 20.57 -3.55 -14.26
C ASP A 262 20.70 -2.57 -13.07
N CYS A 263 21.85 -2.56 -12.38
CA CYS A 263 22.13 -1.59 -11.32
C CYS A 263 22.00 -0.14 -11.82
N ARG A 264 22.61 0.17 -12.98
CA ARG A 264 22.52 1.49 -13.62
C ARG A 264 21.09 1.85 -14.00
N ASN A 265 20.30 0.91 -14.52
CA ASN A 265 18.86 1.10 -14.78
C ASN A 265 18.12 1.51 -13.50
N LYS A 266 18.31 0.77 -12.42
CA LYS A 266 17.64 1.01 -11.14
C LYS A 266 18.06 2.35 -10.52
N TYR A 267 19.35 2.68 -10.60
CA TYR A 267 19.91 3.94 -10.11
C TYR A 267 19.36 5.14 -10.89
N VAL A 268 19.47 5.12 -12.22
CA VAL A 268 19.00 6.23 -13.07
C VAL A 268 17.50 6.46 -12.89
N ALA A 269 16.68 5.40 -12.88
CA ALA A 269 15.24 5.54 -12.68
C ALA A 269 14.89 6.22 -11.34
N ARG A 270 15.50 5.76 -10.23
CA ARG A 270 15.25 6.30 -8.89
C ARG A 270 15.74 7.74 -8.73
N GLN A 271 16.92 8.08 -9.26
CA GLN A 271 17.43 9.45 -9.21
C GLN A 271 16.57 10.42 -10.01
N LEU A 272 16.15 10.04 -11.22
CA LEU A 272 15.24 10.86 -12.02
C LEU A 272 13.88 11.05 -11.34
N PHE A 273 13.35 9.98 -10.74
CA PHE A 273 12.11 10.06 -9.98
C PHE A 273 12.23 10.99 -8.76
N ARG A 274 13.31 10.86 -7.97
CA ARG A 274 13.62 11.77 -6.85
C ARG A 274 13.77 13.22 -7.33
N LYS A 275 14.48 13.46 -8.43
CA LYS A 275 14.66 14.80 -9.01
C LYS A 275 13.33 15.44 -9.38
N LEU A 276 12.42 14.69 -10.02
CA LEU A 276 11.07 15.15 -10.32
C LEU A 276 10.25 15.42 -9.04
N ALA A 277 10.37 14.57 -8.01
CA ALA A 277 9.72 14.79 -6.73
C ALA A 277 10.17 16.11 -6.08
N LYS A 278 11.48 16.35 -6.02
CA LYS A 278 12.07 17.57 -5.47
C LYS A 278 11.70 18.83 -6.25
N GLN A 279 11.45 18.70 -7.55
CA GLN A 279 10.99 19.79 -8.40
C GLN A 279 9.48 20.07 -8.29
N GLY A 280 8.74 19.35 -7.42
CA GLY A 280 7.29 19.47 -7.30
C GLY A 280 6.51 19.01 -8.53
N ARG A 281 7.15 18.21 -9.40
CA ARG A 281 6.60 17.82 -10.70
C ARG A 281 5.69 16.60 -10.65
N LEU A 282 5.91 15.72 -9.66
CA LEU A 282 5.11 14.49 -9.53
C LEU A 282 3.67 14.78 -9.06
N SER A 283 3.47 15.78 -8.20
CA SER A 283 2.14 16.09 -7.66
C SER A 283 1.19 16.72 -8.68
N THR A 284 1.72 17.30 -9.77
CA THR A 284 0.98 17.94 -10.87
C THR A 284 0.95 17.12 -12.15
N PHE A 285 1.73 16.02 -12.24
CA PHE A 285 1.81 15.19 -13.43
C PHE A 285 0.43 14.73 -13.91
N GLY A 286 0.18 14.88 -15.22
CA GLY A 286 -1.07 14.48 -15.84
C GLY A 286 -2.29 15.34 -15.47
N PHE A 287 -2.17 16.42 -14.69
CA PHE A 287 -3.25 17.40 -14.48
C PHE A 287 -3.11 18.60 -15.43
N VAL A 288 -4.02 19.58 -15.37
CA VAL A 288 -3.92 20.79 -16.20
C VAL A 288 -2.64 21.60 -15.92
N GLU A 289 -2.08 21.48 -14.72
CA GLU A 289 -0.82 22.10 -14.31
C GLU A 289 0.44 21.32 -14.78
N ASP A 290 0.28 20.19 -15.47
CA ASP A 290 1.42 19.47 -16.07
C ASP A 290 1.94 20.23 -17.31
N ASP A 291 2.92 21.10 -17.11
CA ASP A 291 3.57 21.89 -18.17
C ASP A 291 4.98 21.40 -18.52
N TRP A 292 5.44 20.34 -17.86
CA TRP A 292 6.84 19.90 -17.90
C TRP A 292 7.03 18.55 -18.58
N SER A 293 6.04 17.66 -18.50
CA SER A 293 6.19 16.31 -19.02
C SER A 293 6.28 16.30 -20.54
N ALA A 294 6.85 15.23 -21.11
CA ALA A 294 6.88 15.11 -22.56
C ALA A 294 5.46 14.91 -23.14
N GLN A 295 4.57 14.27 -22.39
CA GLN A 295 3.20 14.03 -22.85
C GLN A 295 2.32 15.29 -22.86
N SER A 296 2.52 16.24 -21.94
CA SER A 296 1.69 17.44 -21.89
C SER A 296 1.83 18.31 -23.14
N LYS A 297 2.99 18.26 -23.79
CA LYS A 297 3.26 18.98 -25.05
C LYS A 297 2.41 18.52 -26.23
N SER A 298 1.91 17.29 -26.20
CA SER A 298 1.06 16.72 -27.25
C SER A 298 -0.38 16.48 -26.80
N GLN A 299 -0.73 16.84 -25.57
CA GLN A 299 -2.04 16.56 -25.00
C GLN A 299 -3.05 17.65 -25.40
N ALA A 300 -4.09 17.23 -26.13
CA ALA A 300 -5.11 18.14 -26.66
C ALA A 300 -6.34 18.32 -25.73
N SER A 301 -6.47 17.53 -24.67
CA SER A 301 -7.65 17.52 -23.80
C SER A 301 -7.57 18.50 -22.63
N THR A 302 -8.71 19.11 -22.29
CA THR A 302 -8.86 19.87 -21.04
C THR A 302 -8.93 18.90 -19.87
N LEU A 303 -7.81 18.72 -19.18
CA LEU A 303 -7.70 17.90 -17.98
C LEU A 303 -8.29 18.60 -16.75
N SER A 304 -8.62 17.80 -15.74
CA SER A 304 -9.00 18.31 -14.42
C SER A 304 -7.80 18.93 -13.69
N PRO A 305 -8.03 19.92 -12.81
CA PRO A 305 -6.97 20.56 -12.04
C PRO A 305 -6.39 19.64 -10.97
N ALA A 306 -5.12 19.82 -10.64
CA ALA A 306 -4.50 19.13 -9.53
C ALA A 306 -5.21 19.49 -8.22
N PRO A 307 -5.43 18.52 -7.32
CA PRO A 307 -5.91 18.84 -5.98
C PRO A 307 -4.89 19.71 -5.24
N SER A 308 -5.35 20.48 -4.25
CA SER A 308 -4.47 21.30 -3.41
C SER A 308 -3.32 20.46 -2.82
N GLY A 309 -2.09 20.87 -3.10
CA GLY A 309 -0.88 20.18 -2.67
C GLY A 309 -0.49 20.42 -1.22
N SER A 310 -1.11 21.38 -0.51
CA SER A 310 -0.68 21.83 0.83
C SER A 310 -1.78 21.80 1.91
N SER A 311 -3.00 21.46 1.51
CA SER A 311 -4.16 21.38 2.40
C SER A 311 -5.24 20.55 1.74
N SER A 312 -6.02 19.80 2.51
CA SER A 312 -7.07 18.88 2.02
C SER A 312 -6.56 17.54 1.48
N PHE A 313 -5.85 16.79 2.33
CA PHE A 313 -5.46 15.39 2.11
C PHE A 313 -6.59 14.41 2.45
N ARG A 314 -6.52 13.18 1.91
CA ARG A 314 -7.59 12.17 1.99
C ARG A 314 -7.13 10.92 2.72
N LEU A 315 -8.09 10.15 3.23
CA LEU A 315 -7.82 8.81 3.73
C LEU A 315 -7.43 7.90 2.57
N TRP A 316 -6.34 7.16 2.74
CA TRP A 316 -5.85 6.14 1.84
C TRP A 316 -5.54 4.88 2.63
N CYS A 317 -5.73 3.72 2.01
CA CYS A 317 -5.37 2.43 2.60
C CYS A 317 -4.73 1.57 1.52
N ASP A 318 -3.47 1.18 1.75
CA ASP A 318 -2.72 0.37 0.78
C ASP A 318 -3.36 -1.02 0.58
N ASP A 319 -4.08 -1.54 1.58
CA ASP A 319 -4.75 -2.85 1.55
C ASP A 319 -6.29 -2.76 1.44
N LEU A 320 -6.87 -1.62 1.06
CA LEU A 320 -8.30 -1.57 0.79
C LEU A 320 -8.60 -2.31 -0.53
N ARG A 321 -9.11 -3.53 -0.42
CA ARG A 321 -9.40 -4.46 -1.53
C ARG A 321 -10.63 -5.34 -1.22
N PRO A 322 -11.21 -6.05 -2.21
CA PRO A 322 -12.43 -6.85 -2.02
C PRO A 322 -12.31 -7.98 -1.00
N SER A 323 -11.09 -8.43 -0.68
CA SER A 323 -10.85 -9.41 0.38
C SER A 323 -11.19 -8.87 1.78
N ASN A 324 -11.16 -7.55 1.94
CA ASN A 324 -11.46 -6.82 3.17
C ASN A 324 -12.89 -6.26 3.18
N ILE A 325 -13.75 -6.67 2.24
CA ILE A 325 -15.15 -6.29 2.14
C ILE A 325 -16.01 -7.54 2.38
N LEU A 326 -16.79 -7.54 3.46
CA LEU A 326 -17.63 -8.67 3.87
C LEU A 326 -19.05 -8.52 3.35
N LEU A 327 -19.63 -9.63 2.88
CA LEU A 327 -20.97 -9.68 2.29
C LEU A 327 -21.95 -10.48 3.17
N ASN A 328 -23.24 -10.17 3.09
CA ASN A 328 -24.32 -11.04 3.58
C ASN A 328 -24.87 -11.95 2.47
N GLU A 329 -25.86 -12.79 2.81
CA GLU A 329 -26.60 -13.69 1.88
C GLU A 329 -27.27 -12.98 0.69
N ALA A 330 -27.49 -11.67 0.77
CA ALA A 330 -28.08 -10.85 -0.30
C ALA A 330 -27.02 -10.06 -1.09
N ASP A 331 -25.73 -10.37 -0.89
CA ASP A 331 -24.59 -9.70 -1.53
C ASP A 331 -24.42 -8.23 -1.16
N ASP A 332 -25.02 -7.80 -0.06
CA ASP A 332 -24.83 -6.44 0.47
C ASP A 332 -23.59 -6.38 1.35
N ILE A 333 -22.90 -5.23 1.28
CA ILE A 333 -21.72 -4.96 2.08
C ILE A 333 -22.15 -4.74 3.54
N VAL A 334 -21.74 -5.64 4.42
CA VAL A 334 -22.04 -5.57 5.86
C VAL A 334 -20.89 -5.06 6.71
N ALA A 335 -19.66 -5.13 6.20
CA ALA A 335 -18.49 -4.54 6.83
C ALA A 335 -17.33 -4.37 5.84
N VAL A 336 -16.62 -3.26 5.98
CA VAL A 336 -15.27 -3.05 5.47
C VAL A 336 -14.32 -3.16 6.66
N ILE A 337 -13.42 -4.13 6.58
CA ILE A 337 -12.52 -4.52 7.66
C ILE A 337 -11.06 -4.23 7.27
N ASP A 338 -10.13 -4.59 8.14
CA ASP A 338 -8.70 -4.52 7.90
C ASP A 338 -8.19 -3.13 7.46
N TRP A 339 -8.32 -2.16 8.36
CA TRP A 339 -7.80 -0.81 8.14
C TRP A 339 -6.29 -0.69 8.41
N GLU A 340 -5.58 -1.80 8.26
CA GLU A 340 -4.13 -1.82 8.38
C GLU A 340 -3.47 -1.07 7.22
N PHE A 341 -2.35 -0.41 7.52
CA PHE A 341 -1.65 0.45 6.56
C PHE A 341 -2.51 1.59 5.96
N ALA A 342 -3.60 1.95 6.63
CA ALA A 342 -4.35 3.15 6.32
C ALA A 342 -3.65 4.39 6.93
N TYR A 343 -3.65 5.49 6.18
CA TYR A 343 -3.09 6.77 6.57
C TYR A 343 -3.73 7.91 5.78
N ILE A 344 -3.46 9.14 6.18
CA ILE A 344 -3.85 10.33 5.43
C ILE A 344 -2.77 10.61 4.38
N ALA A 345 -3.14 10.63 3.11
CA ALA A 345 -2.24 10.66 1.95
C ALA A 345 -2.58 11.80 0.97
N PRO A 346 -1.71 12.08 -0.02
CA PRO A 346 -2.05 12.99 -1.12
C PRO A 346 -3.39 12.62 -1.76
N THR A 347 -4.21 13.61 -2.04
CA THR A 347 -5.54 13.43 -2.65
C THR A 347 -5.45 12.73 -4.00
N GLN A 348 -4.33 12.92 -4.71
CA GLN A 348 -4.00 12.25 -5.96
C GLN A 348 -4.18 10.74 -5.89
N PHE A 349 -3.83 10.10 -4.76
CA PHE A 349 -3.94 8.64 -4.63
C PHE A 349 -5.40 8.20 -4.66
N SER A 350 -6.27 8.87 -3.91
CA SER A 350 -7.70 8.55 -3.86
C SER A 350 -8.45 8.90 -5.16
N LEU A 351 -7.83 9.67 -6.05
CA LEU A 351 -8.38 10.02 -7.37
C LEU A 351 -8.00 9.01 -8.47
N ASP A 352 -7.17 8.02 -8.15
CA ASP A 352 -6.86 6.92 -9.06
C ASP A 352 -7.95 5.84 -9.03
N PRO A 353 -8.17 5.12 -10.14
CA PRO A 353 -9.05 3.96 -10.09
C PRO A 353 -8.45 2.86 -9.19
N PRO A 354 -9.29 2.00 -8.58
CA PRO A 354 -8.79 0.97 -7.67
C PRO A 354 -7.83 0.01 -8.37
N TRP A 355 -6.66 -0.25 -7.79
CA TRP A 355 -5.69 -1.17 -8.37
C TRP A 355 -6.17 -2.63 -8.41
N TRP A 356 -7.16 -2.99 -7.60
CA TRP A 356 -7.60 -4.37 -7.38
C TRP A 356 -8.75 -4.85 -8.29
N LEU A 357 -9.09 -4.13 -9.37
CA LEU A 357 -10.24 -4.51 -10.22
C LEU A 357 -10.14 -5.96 -10.73
N LEU A 358 -8.93 -6.48 -10.93
CA LEU A 358 -8.67 -7.87 -11.35
C LEU A 358 -8.38 -8.84 -10.19
N LEU A 359 -8.55 -8.39 -8.94
CA LEU A 359 -8.26 -9.09 -7.67
C LEU A 359 -6.78 -9.42 -7.41
N ASN A 360 -5.91 -9.23 -8.41
CA ASN A 360 -4.47 -9.44 -8.35
C ASN A 360 -3.69 -8.20 -8.80
N VAL A 361 -2.46 -8.04 -8.31
CA VAL A 361 -1.58 -6.89 -8.60
C VAL A 361 -0.90 -7.02 -9.96
N PRO A 362 -0.59 -5.90 -10.64
CA PRO A 362 0.03 -5.90 -11.97
C PRO A 362 1.34 -6.70 -12.06
N GLU A 363 2.22 -6.58 -11.07
CA GLU A 363 3.53 -7.23 -11.06
C GLU A 363 3.50 -8.73 -10.75
N MET A 364 2.34 -9.27 -10.34
CA MET A 364 2.15 -10.71 -10.06
C MET A 364 1.25 -11.39 -11.10
N TRP A 365 0.98 -10.70 -12.22
CA TRP A 365 0.11 -11.25 -13.25
C TRP A 365 0.79 -12.40 -13.99
N HIS A 366 0.08 -13.49 -14.21
CA HIS A 366 0.62 -14.75 -14.74
C HIS A 366 1.27 -14.64 -16.13
N THR A 367 0.90 -13.64 -16.92
CA THR A 367 1.47 -13.40 -18.26
C THR A 367 2.53 -12.31 -18.22
N ASN A 368 2.10 -11.06 -18.00
CA ASN A 368 2.92 -9.87 -17.76
C ASN A 368 2.01 -8.68 -17.41
N ILE A 369 2.62 -7.57 -17.02
CA ILE A 369 1.95 -6.32 -16.67
C ILE A 369 1.21 -5.68 -17.86
N GLU A 370 1.66 -5.89 -19.10
CA GLU A 370 0.96 -5.38 -20.29
C GLU A 370 -0.39 -6.09 -20.50
N ASP A 371 -0.42 -7.42 -20.37
CA ASP A 371 -1.64 -8.22 -20.42
C ASP A 371 -2.61 -7.82 -19.30
N TRP A 372 -2.08 -7.66 -18.07
CA TRP A 372 -2.85 -7.11 -16.94
C TRP A 372 -3.47 -5.76 -17.30
N SER A 373 -2.67 -4.85 -17.89
CA SER A 373 -3.14 -3.50 -18.24
C SER A 373 -4.24 -3.52 -19.31
N HIS A 374 -4.17 -4.45 -20.26
CA HIS A 374 -5.19 -4.61 -21.29
C HIS A 374 -6.52 -5.09 -20.72
N ILE A 375 -6.49 -6.10 -19.85
CA ILE A 375 -7.69 -6.64 -19.19
C ILE A 375 -8.25 -5.62 -18.20
N TYR A 376 -7.37 -4.90 -17.49
CA TYR A 376 -7.74 -3.84 -16.57
C TYR A 376 -8.48 -2.72 -17.28
N ASP A 377 -8.02 -2.27 -18.46
CA ASP A 377 -8.71 -1.23 -19.26
C ASP A 377 -10.17 -1.59 -19.57
N VAL A 378 -10.43 -2.86 -19.87
CA VAL A 378 -11.79 -3.36 -20.13
C VAL A 378 -12.64 -3.27 -18.86
N ARG A 379 -12.14 -3.77 -17.72
CA ARG A 379 -12.88 -3.76 -16.45
C ARG A 379 -13.01 -2.38 -15.82
N LEU A 380 -12.06 -1.48 -16.10
CA LEU A 380 -12.12 -0.08 -15.71
C LEU A 380 -13.34 0.62 -16.29
N LYS A 381 -13.76 0.30 -17.53
CA LYS A 381 -14.97 0.87 -18.13
C LYS A 381 -16.21 0.51 -17.31
N THR A 382 -16.33 -0.74 -16.85
CA THR A 382 -17.41 -1.17 -15.94
C THR A 382 -17.35 -0.45 -14.60
N TRP A 383 -16.16 -0.32 -14.02
CA TRP A 383 -15.94 0.43 -12.78
C TRP A 383 -16.39 1.90 -12.91
N LEU A 384 -15.99 2.57 -14.00
CA LEU A 384 -16.32 3.98 -14.22
C LEU A 384 -17.83 4.19 -14.38
N ARG A 385 -18.55 3.31 -15.10
CA ARG A 385 -20.02 3.36 -15.16
C ARG A 385 -20.67 3.20 -13.80
N ALA A 386 -20.18 2.26 -12.98
CA ALA A 386 -20.66 2.06 -11.63
C ALA A 386 -20.39 3.29 -10.73
N MET A 387 -19.22 3.91 -10.87
CA MET A 387 -18.83 5.11 -10.14
C MET A 387 -19.68 6.32 -10.52
N GLU A 388 -19.93 6.54 -11.82
CA GLU A 388 -20.80 7.61 -12.34
C GLU A 388 -22.23 7.46 -11.76
N LYS A 389 -22.79 6.24 -11.77
CA LYS A 389 -24.10 5.95 -11.14
C LYS A 389 -24.08 6.21 -9.63
N ALA A 390 -23.00 5.84 -8.94
CA ALA A 390 -22.87 6.09 -7.50
C ALA A 390 -22.83 7.61 -7.20
N GLU A 391 -22.06 8.39 -7.97
CA GLU A 391 -21.97 9.85 -7.85
C GLU A 391 -23.32 10.54 -8.06
N GLU A 392 -24.12 10.08 -9.02
CA GLU A 392 -25.49 10.56 -9.26
C GLU A 392 -26.42 10.24 -8.07
N SER A 393 -26.33 9.02 -7.53
CA SER A 393 -27.24 8.52 -6.50
C SER A 393 -27.09 9.23 -5.15
N ILE A 394 -25.86 9.56 -4.74
CA ILE A 394 -25.59 10.11 -3.40
C ILE A 394 -25.85 11.63 -3.36
N LYS A 395 -26.06 12.30 -4.52
CA LYS A 395 -26.06 13.77 -4.67
C LYS A 395 -24.85 14.45 -4.00
N MET A 396 -23.81 13.68 -3.69
CA MET A 396 -22.54 14.16 -3.19
C MET A 396 -21.66 14.45 -4.39
N LYS A 397 -21.68 15.70 -4.86
CA LYS A 397 -20.47 16.22 -5.48
C LYS A 397 -19.48 16.42 -4.35
N SER A 398 -18.60 15.44 -4.14
CA SER A 398 -17.47 15.62 -3.22
C SER A 398 -16.82 16.95 -3.57
N LYS A 399 -16.57 17.81 -2.57
CA LYS A 399 -16.18 19.24 -2.69
C LYS A 399 -15.33 19.60 -3.95
N GLY A 400 -15.95 19.76 -5.11
CA GLY A 400 -15.27 20.08 -6.38
C GLY A 400 -14.63 18.91 -7.16
N PHE A 401 -14.80 17.65 -6.77
CA PHE A 401 -14.28 16.47 -7.49
C PHE A 401 -15.40 15.57 -8.01
N THR A 402 -15.28 15.19 -9.27
CA THR A 402 -16.02 14.07 -9.89
C THR A 402 -15.01 12.94 -10.08
N MET A 403 -14.95 12.03 -9.11
CA MET A 403 -13.93 10.98 -9.03
C MET A 403 -13.91 10.11 -10.29
N SER A 404 -15.06 9.82 -10.92
CA SER A 404 -15.09 9.07 -12.18
C SER A 404 -14.28 9.74 -13.30
N ILE A 405 -14.37 11.07 -13.44
CA ILE A 405 -13.58 11.86 -14.40
C ILE A 405 -12.09 11.79 -14.05
N TYR A 406 -11.73 12.03 -12.79
CA TYR A 406 -10.34 11.98 -12.34
C TYR A 406 -9.71 10.60 -12.49
N MET A 407 -10.45 9.53 -12.22
CA MET A 407 -10.01 8.14 -12.37
C MET A 407 -9.75 7.81 -13.84
N ARG A 408 -10.64 8.22 -14.74
CA ARG A 408 -10.49 8.05 -16.19
C ARG A 408 -9.24 8.75 -16.70
N GLU A 409 -9.11 10.04 -16.40
CA GLU A 409 -7.93 10.82 -16.75
C GLU A 409 -6.66 10.23 -16.14
N SER A 410 -6.71 9.73 -14.90
CA SER A 410 -5.56 9.14 -14.21
C SER A 410 -5.00 7.93 -14.95
N TRP A 411 -5.88 7.08 -15.48
CA TRP A 411 -5.49 5.96 -16.32
C TRP A 411 -4.87 6.42 -17.66
N GLU A 412 -5.54 7.33 -18.37
CA GLU A 412 -5.13 7.80 -19.70
C GLU A 412 -3.77 8.52 -19.68
N THR A 413 -3.58 9.38 -18.68
CA THR A 413 -2.36 10.19 -18.48
C THR A 413 -1.22 9.43 -17.80
N GLY A 414 -1.50 8.25 -17.23
CA GLY A 414 -0.53 7.44 -16.49
C GLY A 414 -0.30 7.89 -15.04
N ARG A 415 -1.13 8.78 -14.47
CA ARG A 415 -1.08 9.13 -13.03
C ARG A 415 -1.25 7.90 -12.14
N PHE A 416 -2.11 6.95 -12.54
CA PHE A 416 -2.27 5.66 -11.89
C PHE A 416 -0.91 4.96 -11.71
N TRP A 417 -0.13 4.87 -12.78
CA TRP A 417 1.19 4.23 -12.76
C TRP A 417 2.20 5.01 -11.91
N LEU A 418 2.14 6.34 -11.90
CA LEU A 418 3.00 7.17 -11.04
C LEU A 418 2.72 6.87 -9.57
N ASN A 419 1.47 6.96 -9.14
CA ASN A 419 1.08 6.78 -7.75
C ASN A 419 1.20 5.33 -7.30
N TYR A 420 1.05 4.37 -8.21
CA TYR A 420 1.32 2.96 -7.94
C TYR A 420 2.82 2.73 -7.74
N ALA A 421 3.67 3.18 -8.67
CA ALA A 421 5.13 3.03 -8.58
C ALA A 421 5.69 3.69 -7.31
N ALA A 422 5.24 4.90 -6.99
CA ALA A 422 5.67 5.65 -5.80
C ALA A 422 5.44 4.87 -4.50
N ARG A 423 4.46 3.96 -4.46
CA ARG A 423 4.11 3.17 -3.27
C ARG A 423 4.64 1.74 -3.30
N LYS A 424 5.16 1.24 -4.43
CA LYS A 424 5.48 -0.18 -4.63
C LYS A 424 6.93 -0.37 -5.08
N SER A 425 7.83 -0.52 -4.12
CA SER A 425 9.28 -0.60 -4.34
C SER A 425 9.72 -1.67 -5.35
N TRP A 426 9.15 -2.88 -5.29
CA TRP A 426 9.53 -3.98 -6.20
C TRP A 426 8.89 -3.92 -7.59
N ALA A 427 7.81 -3.17 -7.77
CA ALA A 427 7.21 -2.93 -9.08
C ALA A 427 7.77 -1.67 -9.76
N PHE A 428 8.51 -0.84 -9.02
CA PHE A 428 8.95 0.49 -9.44
C PHE A 428 9.70 0.47 -10.78
N ASP A 429 10.71 -0.39 -10.92
CA ASP A 429 11.60 -0.40 -12.09
C ASP A 429 10.84 -0.73 -13.39
N THR A 430 10.06 -1.80 -13.34
CA THR A 430 9.20 -2.23 -14.45
C THR A 430 8.23 -1.13 -14.83
N ILE A 431 7.55 -0.53 -13.85
CA ILE A 431 6.54 0.51 -14.11
C ILE A 431 7.19 1.80 -14.64
N PHE A 432 8.31 2.22 -14.03
CA PHE A 432 9.04 3.41 -14.46
C PHE A 432 9.44 3.28 -15.93
N TRP A 433 10.09 2.18 -16.29
CA TRP A 433 10.59 2.00 -17.65
C TRP A 433 9.50 1.69 -18.67
N LYS A 434 8.43 0.97 -18.32
CA LYS A 434 7.36 0.65 -19.28
C LYS A 434 6.35 1.79 -19.44
N TYR A 435 5.94 2.43 -18.34
CA TYR A 435 4.77 3.32 -18.33
C TYR A 435 5.09 4.80 -18.07
N LEU A 436 6.18 5.13 -17.37
CA LEU A 436 6.46 6.52 -16.96
C LEU A 436 7.55 7.21 -17.79
N ASP A 437 8.65 6.53 -18.09
CA ASP A 437 9.84 7.11 -18.71
C ASP A 437 9.55 7.93 -19.98
N LYS A 438 8.79 7.36 -20.92
CA LYS A 438 8.44 8.06 -22.16
C LYS A 438 7.46 9.22 -21.93
N ARG A 439 6.58 9.12 -20.92
CA ARG A 439 5.64 10.20 -20.57
C ARG A 439 6.37 11.38 -19.95
N PHE A 440 7.37 11.11 -19.11
CA PHE A 440 8.18 12.14 -18.48
C PHE A 440 9.18 12.77 -19.45
N PHE A 441 9.92 11.95 -20.21
CA PHE A 441 11.12 12.39 -20.93
C PHE A 441 11.05 12.25 -22.46
N GLY A 442 9.96 11.69 -22.99
CA GLY A 442 9.72 11.53 -24.41
C GLY A 442 10.29 10.24 -25.00
N SER A 443 10.10 10.05 -26.30
CA SER A 443 10.48 8.82 -27.00
C SER A 443 11.98 8.52 -26.89
N ARG A 444 12.30 7.22 -26.83
CA ARG A 444 13.67 6.70 -26.96
C ARG A 444 14.06 6.65 -28.44
N LYS A 445 15.36 6.75 -28.73
CA LYS A 445 15.86 6.62 -30.11
C LYS A 445 16.01 5.14 -30.45
N GLY A 446 15.05 4.58 -31.17
CA GLY A 446 15.05 3.17 -31.59
C GLY A 446 14.60 2.19 -30.51
N ASP A 447 14.65 0.89 -30.85
CA ASP A 447 14.38 -0.20 -29.92
C ASP A 447 15.62 -0.45 -29.06
N ILE A 448 15.48 -0.20 -27.76
CA ILE A 448 16.56 -0.29 -26.79
C ILE A 448 16.34 -1.53 -25.94
N ALA A 449 17.38 -2.36 -25.82
CA ALA A 449 17.35 -3.54 -24.96
C ALA A 449 17.12 -3.15 -23.49
N LYS A 450 16.48 -4.03 -22.71
CA LYS A 450 16.11 -3.76 -21.30
C LYS A 450 17.32 -3.32 -20.46
N GLN A 451 18.49 -3.95 -20.64
CA GLN A 451 19.72 -3.59 -19.93
C GLN A 451 20.29 -2.21 -20.31
N ASP A 452 19.92 -1.66 -21.47
CA ASP A 452 20.50 -0.41 -21.99
C ASP A 452 19.61 0.83 -21.77
N LEU A 453 18.48 0.68 -21.07
CA LEU A 453 17.51 1.76 -20.89
C LEU A 453 18.12 2.99 -20.21
N TRP A 454 19.00 2.79 -19.21
CA TRP A 454 19.70 3.84 -18.50
C TRP A 454 20.51 4.75 -19.43
N LYS A 455 21.12 4.20 -20.50
CA LYS A 455 21.91 4.96 -21.49
C LYS A 455 21.07 6.01 -22.19
N THR A 456 19.75 5.80 -22.29
CA THR A 456 18.83 6.74 -22.92
C THR A 456 18.51 7.96 -22.05
N ARG A 457 18.81 7.90 -20.74
CA ARG A 457 18.45 8.94 -19.76
C ARG A 457 19.58 9.43 -18.87
N VAL A 458 20.73 8.75 -18.84
CA VAL A 458 21.89 9.13 -18.01
C VAL A 458 22.38 10.56 -18.24
N HIS A 459 22.15 11.12 -19.43
CA HIS A 459 22.49 12.51 -19.74
C HIS A 459 21.65 13.53 -18.96
N LEU A 460 20.52 13.13 -18.37
CA LEU A 460 19.67 13.97 -17.50
C LEU A 460 20.18 14.07 -16.05
N LEU A 461 21.14 13.20 -15.69
CA LEU A 461 21.86 13.27 -14.43
C LEU A 461 23.01 14.29 -14.52
N SER A 462 23.33 14.92 -13.40
CA SER A 462 24.50 15.79 -13.23
C SER A 462 25.80 14.99 -13.37
N GLU A 463 26.93 15.68 -13.56
CA GLU A 463 28.23 15.02 -13.61
C GLU A 463 28.56 14.30 -12.30
N ARG A 464 28.19 14.90 -11.16
CA ARG A 464 28.35 14.31 -9.83
C ARG A 464 27.50 13.05 -9.67
N GLU A 465 26.23 13.09 -10.04
CA GLU A 465 25.33 11.91 -10.02
C GLU A 465 25.90 10.75 -10.87
N ARG A 466 26.45 11.07 -12.06
CA ARG A 466 27.06 10.05 -12.94
C ARG A 466 28.34 9.45 -12.34
N SER A 467 29.18 10.26 -11.70
CA SER A 467 30.40 9.76 -11.05
C SER A 467 30.07 8.85 -9.86
N ILE A 468 29.07 9.23 -9.06
CA ILE A 468 28.64 8.43 -7.90
C ILE A 468 28.01 7.11 -8.36
N MET A 469 27.20 7.13 -9.43
CA MET A 469 26.60 5.93 -10.01
C MET A 469 27.62 4.83 -10.26
N GLU A 470 28.77 5.13 -10.87
CA GLU A 470 29.76 4.10 -11.19
C GLU A 470 30.38 3.48 -9.93
N SER A 471 30.79 4.30 -8.96
CA SER A 471 31.28 3.80 -7.66
C SER A 471 30.20 3.00 -6.89
N PHE A 472 28.94 3.41 -6.99
CA PHE A 472 27.81 2.71 -6.41
C PHE A 472 27.61 1.34 -7.06
N VAL A 473 27.66 1.26 -8.39
CA VAL A 473 27.50 0.02 -9.17
C VAL A 473 28.61 -0.97 -8.83
N GLU A 474 29.87 -0.53 -8.82
CA GLU A 474 31.01 -1.38 -8.43
C GLU A 474 30.81 -2.00 -7.05
N ARG A 475 30.41 -1.17 -6.07
CA ARG A 475 30.14 -1.63 -4.71
C ARG A 475 28.97 -2.61 -4.65
N LYS A 476 27.84 -2.34 -5.31
CA LYS A 476 26.71 -3.29 -5.37
C LYS A 476 27.11 -4.62 -6.00
N MET A 477 27.96 -4.60 -7.03
CA MET A 477 28.47 -5.82 -7.66
C MET A 477 29.40 -6.61 -6.75
N GLU A 478 30.16 -5.94 -5.89
CA GLU A 478 30.96 -6.60 -4.86
C GLU A 478 30.07 -7.20 -3.76
N GLU A 479 29.13 -6.40 -3.22
CA GLU A 479 28.14 -6.85 -2.23
C GLU A 479 27.40 -8.11 -2.73
N SER A 480 26.99 -8.15 -4.00
CA SER A 480 26.25 -9.28 -4.59
C SER A 480 27.03 -10.60 -4.66
N LYS A 481 28.35 -10.61 -4.36
CA LYS A 481 29.14 -11.85 -4.31
C LYS A 481 28.94 -12.60 -3.00
N GLU A 482 28.53 -11.91 -1.94
CA GLU A 482 28.25 -12.50 -0.63
C GLU A 482 26.74 -12.61 -0.45
N ARG A 483 26.28 -13.68 0.20
CA ARG A 483 24.85 -13.90 0.48
C ARG A 483 24.58 -13.76 1.97
N ILE A 484 24.58 -12.53 2.46
CA ILE A 484 24.48 -12.22 3.90
C ILE A 484 23.43 -11.15 4.19
N LEU A 485 23.00 -11.08 5.45
CA LEU A 485 22.26 -9.94 5.98
C LEU A 485 23.22 -9.05 6.75
N VAL A 486 23.22 -7.76 6.43
CA VAL A 486 24.08 -6.77 7.06
C VAL A 486 23.27 -6.01 8.11
N ASP A 487 23.77 -5.98 9.34
CA ASP A 487 23.27 -5.12 10.40
C ASP A 487 24.03 -3.79 10.35
N TRP A 488 23.30 -2.72 10.08
CA TRP A 488 23.84 -1.37 9.96
C TRP A 488 23.54 -0.58 11.23
N ASP A 489 24.53 0.16 11.74
CA ASP A 489 24.26 1.17 12.76
C ASP A 489 23.73 2.48 12.14
N ASP A 490 23.10 3.33 12.95
CA ASP A 490 22.43 4.54 12.49
C ASP A 490 23.40 5.55 11.82
N GLU A 491 24.68 5.57 12.21
CA GLU A 491 25.70 6.46 11.63
C GLU A 491 26.10 5.97 10.24
N GLN A 492 26.39 4.68 10.09
CA GLN A 492 26.65 4.05 8.80
C GLN A 492 25.48 4.20 7.82
N VAL A 493 24.24 4.07 8.32
CA VAL A 493 23.03 4.29 7.49
C VAL A 493 23.02 5.69 6.93
N LYS A 494 23.28 6.69 7.78
CA LYS A 494 23.28 8.09 7.38
C LYS A 494 24.38 8.37 6.36
N GLU A 495 25.62 7.94 6.63
CA GLU A 495 26.75 8.11 5.71
C GLU A 495 26.44 7.50 4.33
N ARG A 496 25.90 6.28 4.30
CA ARG A 496 25.58 5.57 3.07
C ARG A 496 24.46 6.24 2.26
N LEU A 497 23.48 6.82 2.93
CA LEU A 497 22.42 7.59 2.27
C LEU A 497 22.93 8.94 1.76
N ASP A 498 23.76 9.64 2.53
CA ASP A 498 24.33 10.94 2.16
C ASP A 498 25.20 10.83 0.88
N GLU A 499 25.83 9.68 0.63
CA GLU A 499 26.54 9.39 -0.62
C GLU A 499 25.64 9.49 -1.87
N VAL A 500 24.34 9.16 -1.77
CA VAL A 500 23.44 9.03 -2.92
C VAL A 500 22.25 10.00 -2.90
N LEU A 501 21.91 10.58 -1.74
CA LEU A 501 20.82 11.52 -1.53
C LEU A 501 21.30 12.97 -1.36
N PHE A 502 22.49 13.30 -1.85
CA PHE A 502 23.04 14.64 -1.75
C PHE A 502 22.14 15.72 -2.40
N GLU A 503 22.31 16.94 -1.93
CA GLU A 503 21.78 18.15 -2.54
C GLU A 503 22.83 18.68 -3.54
N ASP A 504 22.39 19.06 -4.74
CA ASP A 504 23.19 19.89 -5.63
C ASP A 504 23.04 21.33 -5.12
N ASP A 505 24.16 21.99 -4.80
CA ASP A 505 24.21 23.40 -4.36
C ASP A 505 23.64 24.38 -5.39
#